data_AF-A0A4Q9GB89-F1
#
_entry.id   AF-A0A4Q9GB89-F1
#
_cell.length_a   1.000
_cell.length_b   1.000
_cell.length_c   1.000
_cell.angle_alpha   90.00
_cell.angle_beta   90.00
_cell.angle_gamma   90.00
#
_symmetry.space_group_name_H-M   'P 1'
#
loop_
_entity.id
_entity.type
_entity.pdbx_description
1 polymer ?
#
loop_
_entity_poly.entity_id
_entity_poly.type
_entity_poly.pdbx_seq_one_letter_code
_entity_poly.pdbx_strand_id
1 'polypeptide(L)'
;MIVLVLMAILAGSIAATVVLWILDATWWQIALGYVGGGWAGLLLGLPCILAGRWLWRAATKRPERGRAGSSPRAQHPVRYRSNR
;
A
#
# COMPACT_ATOMS: atom_id res chain seq x y z
N MET A 1 7.65 11.35 -4.75
CA MET A 1 6.53 11.80 -3.87
C MET A 1 5.75 12.95 -4.50
N ILE A 2 6.41 13.97 -5.05
CA ILE A 2 5.73 15.10 -5.68
C ILE A 2 4.72 14.68 -6.77
N VAL A 3 5.07 13.71 -7.63
CA VAL A 3 4.17 13.20 -8.68
C VAL A 3 2.91 12.55 -8.09
N LEU A 4 3.03 11.77 -7.02
CA LEU A 4 1.89 11.13 -6.36
C LEU A 4 0.97 12.15 -5.70
N VAL A 5 1.55 13.19 -5.08
CA VAL A 5 0.78 14.29 -4.50
C VAL A 5 0.04 15.05 -5.60
N LEU A 6 0.72 15.33 -6.73
CA LEU A 6 0.10 16.00 -7.88
C LEU A 6 -1.08 15.20 -8.44
N MET A 7 -0.91 13.88 -8.58
CA MET A 7 -1.97 12.98 -9.04
C MET A 7 -3.14 12.92 -8.06
N ALA A 8 -2.88 12.95 -6.75
CA ALA A 8 -3.94 12.94 -5.73
C ALA A 8 -4.76 14.25 -5.75
N ILE A 9 -4.09 15.39 -5.92
CA ILE A 9 -4.76 16.70 -6.08
C ILE A 9 -5.62 16.68 -7.34
N LEU A 10 -5.03 16.26 -8.47
CA LEU A 10 -5.73 16.26 -9.75
C LEU A 10 -6.94 15.32 -9.74
N ALA A 11 -6.79 14.12 -9.18
CA ALA A 11 -7.89 13.17 -9.03
C ALA A 11 -9.00 13.72 -8.12
N GLY A 12 -8.64 14.33 -6.98
CA GLY A 12 -9.62 14.93 -6.07
C GLY A 12 -10.36 16.12 -6.69
N SER A 13 -9.64 17.02 -7.37
CA SER A 13 -10.23 18.17 -8.08
C SER A 13 -11.20 17.71 -9.18
N ILE A 14 -10.79 16.76 -10.02
CA ILE A 14 -11.63 16.26 -11.11
C ILE A 14 -12.86 15.54 -10.54
N ALA A 15 -12.69 14.66 -9.56
CA ALA A 15 -13.80 13.93 -8.95
C ALA A 15 -14.85 14.87 -8.35
N ALA A 16 -14.44 15.88 -7.60
CA ALA A 16 -15.36 16.86 -7.02
C ALA A 16 -16.10 17.67 -8.10
N THR A 17 -15.39 18.09 -9.15
CA THR A 17 -15.96 18.81 -10.29
C THR A 17 -16.99 17.97 -11.03
N VAL A 18 -16.70 16.68 -11.28
CA VAL A 18 -17.62 15.74 -11.95
C VAL A 18 -18.86 15.51 -11.09
N VAL A 19 -18.71 15.31 -9.78
CA VAL A 19 -19.84 15.14 -8.86
C VAL A 19 -20.74 16.38 -8.86
N LEU A 20 -20.15 17.58 -8.77
CA LEU A 20 -20.91 18.83 -8.78
C LEU A 20 -21.56 19.11 -10.14
N TRP A 21 -20.92 18.71 -11.24
CA TRP A 21 -21.50 18.80 -12.57
C TRP A 21 -22.73 17.89 -12.72
N ILE A 22 -22.67 16.66 -12.21
CA ILE A 22 -23.82 15.73 -12.18
C ILE A 22 -24.96 16.28 -11.31
N LEU A 23 -24.64 17.04 -10.26
CA LEU A 23 -25.62 17.66 -9.36
C LEU A 23 -26.21 18.97 -9.91
N ASP A 24 -25.93 19.32 -11.18
CA ASP A 24 -26.35 20.58 -11.81
C ASP A 24 -25.97 21.82 -10.97
N ALA A 25 -24.82 21.74 -10.29
CA ALA A 25 -24.35 22.81 -9.43
C ALA A 25 -23.98 24.06 -10.25
N THR A 26 -24.17 25.23 -9.65
CA THR A 26 -23.83 26.49 -10.29
C THR A 26 -22.33 26.59 -10.58
N TRP A 27 -21.96 27.39 -11.58
CA TRP A 27 -20.56 27.60 -11.98
C TRP A 27 -19.61 27.88 -10.81
N TRP A 28 -20.04 28.71 -9.86
CA TRP A 28 -19.27 29.04 -8.66
C TRP A 28 -19.06 27.85 -7.73
N GLN A 29 -20.06 26.99 -7.58
CA GLN A 29 -19.95 25.78 -6.78
C GLN A 29 -18.99 24.77 -7.43
N ILE A 30 -19.02 24.65 -8.76
CA ILE A 30 -18.07 23.80 -9.50
C ILE A 30 -16.63 24.31 -9.32
N ALA A 31 -16.40 25.63 -9.41
CA ALA A 31 -15.08 26.22 -9.18
C ALA A 31 -14.58 26.00 -7.74
N LEU A 32 -15.45 26.20 -6.74
CA LEU A 32 -15.14 25.90 -5.34
C LEU A 32 -14.90 24.40 -5.11
N GLY A 33 -15.66 23.55 -5.81
CA GLY A 33 -15.49 22.11 -5.81
C GLY A 33 -14.17 21.66 -6.42
N TYR A 34 -13.70 22.30 -7.48
CA TYR A 34 -12.40 22.01 -8.08
C TYR A 34 -11.27 22.33 -7.09
N VAL A 35 -11.30 23.51 -6.47
CA VAL A 35 -10.30 23.92 -5.48
C VAL A 35 -10.39 23.05 -4.23
N GLY A 36 -11.58 22.92 -3.64
CA GLY A 36 -11.84 22.12 -2.44
C GLY A 36 -11.58 20.62 -2.65
N GLY A 37 -11.91 20.09 -3.83
CA GLY A 37 -11.64 18.71 -4.23
C GLY A 37 -10.15 18.42 -4.30
N GLY A 38 -9.34 19.38 -4.76
CA GLY A 38 -7.88 19.26 -4.75
C GLY A 38 -7.32 19.15 -3.34
N TRP A 39 -7.81 19.98 -2.40
CA TRP A 39 -7.45 19.92 -0.99
C TRP A 39 -7.94 18.62 -0.32
N ALA A 40 -9.16 18.18 -0.61
CA ALA A 40 -9.71 16.92 -0.11
C ALA A 40 -8.92 15.72 -0.63
N GLY A 41 -8.55 15.71 -1.91
CA GLY A 41 -7.70 14.70 -2.53
C GLY A 41 -6.31 14.64 -1.91
N LEU A 42 -5.75 15.79 -1.51
CA LEU A 42 -4.48 15.88 -0.78
C LEU A 42 -4.62 15.30 0.65
N LEU A 43 -5.64 15.75 1.40
CA LEU A 43 -5.89 15.33 2.77
C LEU A 43 -6.23 13.84 2.88
N LEU A 44 -6.92 13.27 1.91
CA LEU A 44 -7.26 11.84 1.88
C LEU A 44 -6.16 10.99 1.22
N GLY A 45 -5.54 11.50 0.17
CA GLY A 45 -4.52 10.79 -0.60
C GLY A 45 -3.21 10.59 0.18
N LEU A 46 -2.77 11.60 0.94
CA LEU A 46 -1.55 11.51 1.75
C LEU A 46 -1.59 10.38 2.78
N PRO A 47 -2.62 10.27 3.66
CA PRO A 47 -2.72 9.17 4.61
C PRO A 47 -2.91 7.82 3.92
N CYS A 48 -3.63 7.74 2.78
CA CYS A 48 -3.73 6.50 2.00
C CYS A 48 -2.37 6.03 1.47
N ILE A 49 -1.53 6.94 0.95
CA ILE A 49 -0.18 6.60 0.47
C ILE A 49 0.73 6.17 1.62
N LEU A 50 0.65 6.85 2.77
CA LEU A 50 1.40 6.52 3.98
C LEU A 50 0.98 5.15 4.54
N ALA A 51 -0.32 4.91 4.68
CA ALA A 51 -0.87 3.63 5.13
C ALA A 51 -0.52 2.50 4.16
N GLY A 52 -0.63 2.73 2.84
CA GLY A 52 -0.25 1.77 1.81
C GLY A 52 1.24 1.40 1.87
N ARG A 53 2.13 2.38 2.08
CA ARG A 53 3.57 2.11 2.31
C ARG A 53 3.82 1.30 3.56
N TRP A 54 3.08 1.57 4.64
CA TRP A 54 3.24 0.85 5.89
C TRP A 54 2.76 -0.60 5.76
N LEU A 55 1.60 -0.81 5.13
CA LEU A 55 1.03 -2.13 4.85
C LEU A 55 1.93 -2.93 3.90
N TRP A 56 2.48 -2.31 2.86
CA TRP A 56 3.42 -2.96 1.95
C TRP A 56 4.70 -3.40 2.66
N ARG A 57 5.24 -2.56 3.54
CA ARG A 57 6.40 -2.89 4.38
C ARG A 57 6.11 -4.01 5.38
N ALA A 58 4.90 -4.04 5.95
CA ALA A 58 4.47 -5.12 6.83
C ALA A 58 4.29 -6.44 6.04
N ALA A 59 3.75 -6.37 4.82
CA ALA A 59 3.55 -7.53 3.95
C ALA A 59 4.87 -8.11 3.40
N THR A 60 5.87 -7.27 3.13
CA THR A 60 7.21 -7.70 2.72
C THR A 60 8.05 -8.23 3.87
N LYS A 61 7.69 -7.93 5.13
CA LYS A 61 8.23 -8.59 6.33
C LYS A 61 7.46 -9.86 6.69
N ARG A 62 6.93 -10.61 5.72
CA ARG A 62 6.52 -12.00 6.00
C ARG A 62 7.79 -12.78 6.38
N PRO A 63 7.92 -13.23 7.64
CA PRO A 63 9.10 -13.92 8.08
C PRO A 63 9.17 -15.26 7.35
N GLU A 64 10.37 -15.67 6.95
CA GLU A 64 10.71 -17.03 6.57
C GLU A 64 10.51 -18.00 7.75
N ARG A 65 9.28 -18.19 8.20
CA ARG A 65 8.94 -19.03 9.34
C ARG A 65 8.41 -20.38 8.86
N GLY A 66 9.20 -21.07 8.04
CA GLY A 66 8.77 -22.35 7.47
C GLY A 66 9.85 -23.28 6.88
N ARG A 67 11.15 -23.00 7.03
CA ARG A 67 12.22 -23.90 6.52
C ARG A 67 13.37 -24.17 7.49
N ALA A 68 13.12 -24.07 8.79
CA ALA A 68 14.06 -24.54 9.79
C ALA A 68 13.30 -25.41 10.80
N GLY A 69 13.40 -26.73 10.64
CA GLY A 69 12.98 -27.66 11.71
C GLY A 69 11.97 -28.72 11.31
N SER A 70 12.23 -29.50 10.25
CA SER A 70 11.68 -30.85 10.17
C SER A 70 12.61 -31.77 9.39
N SER A 71 13.76 -32.10 9.98
CA SER A 71 14.39 -33.39 9.72
C SER A 71 15.04 -33.96 10.97
N PRO A 72 14.25 -34.57 11.88
CA PRO A 72 14.75 -35.57 12.80
C PRO A 72 14.44 -36.95 12.20
N ARG A 73 15.09 -37.30 11.09
CA ARG A 73 15.06 -38.70 10.66
C ARG A 73 16.33 -39.13 9.93
N ALA A 74 16.93 -40.14 10.56
CA ALA A 74 17.75 -41.19 9.96
C ALA A 74 19.21 -40.86 9.63
N GLN A 75 20.06 -40.80 10.66
CA GLN A 75 21.45 -41.30 10.54
C GLN A 75 21.88 -42.05 11.81
N HIS A 76 21.35 -43.26 11.96
CA HIS A 76 22.10 -44.40 12.48
C HIS A 76 21.53 -45.63 11.74
N PRO A 77 22.35 -46.41 11.00
CA PRO A 77 23.22 -47.39 11.67
C PRO A 77 24.60 -47.67 11.01
N VAL A 78 25.60 -47.92 11.89
CA VAL A 78 26.60 -49.01 11.86
C VAL A 78 27.52 -49.17 10.62
N ARG A 79 28.85 -49.02 10.80
CA ARG A 79 29.85 -50.13 10.71
C ARG A 79 31.31 -49.67 10.90
N TYR A 80 31.96 -50.36 11.85
CA TYR A 80 33.34 -50.88 11.92
C TYR A 80 34.55 -50.04 11.47
N ARG A 81 35.42 -49.75 12.44
CA ARG A 81 36.88 -49.59 12.28
C ARG A 81 37.54 -50.03 13.60
N SER A 82 37.93 -51.30 13.78
CA SER A 82 39.30 -51.79 13.53
C SER A 82 40.37 -50.77 13.90
N ASN A 83 41.08 -50.93 15.03
CA ASN A 83 42.51 -51.26 15.07
C ASN A 83 43.14 -50.96 16.45
N ARG A 84 43.84 -51.98 16.97
CA ARG A 84 44.77 -52.05 18.12
C ARG A 84 44.21 -52.10 19.54
#